data_AF-A0A3D2D364-F1
#
_entry.id   AF-A0A3D2D364-F1
#
_cell.length_a   1.000
_cell.length_b   1.000
_cell.length_c   1.000
_cell.angle_alpha   90.00
_cell.angle_beta   90.00
_cell.angle_gamma   90.00
#
_symmetry.space_group_name_H-M   'P 1'
#
loop_
_entity.id
_entity.type
_entity.pdbx_description
1 polymer ?
#
loop_
_entity_poly.entity_id
_entity_poly.type
_entity_poly.pdbx_seq_one_letter_code
_entity_poly.pdbx_strand_id
1 'polypeptide(L)'
;MEGFMTKLNKRLLVGVITLMLLITSLFGFYFFTNDKTVSADSTAIDKQSTLFEPYAAEESNSERFVLNGNVLVKYNGTDEVLTESDFPAGVKTIASGAFKNNSALKKVYLPNSVMKIEAYAFEDCASLTVVRYLNNFMPILLGELVKNVNADFSIYLRRSVIENEIHENTWWNNYKAVLKPFVTDGYFEGLNKHVTIYYGDPTPSPEYTRKGFVFNGWKKVNDNGETYGEALNPWVSWQVAADEITFRAEFVPIEKNLLIFKNGQHIIGHLEIVPGETIELNQYGYTLDGNSQSYVGRNFMDECNYGDYSGAVPVDKNGAPLATFNGWLINGKPFTGGEWKNEYTRVDLIVTADWKPVEFDLTLQDDANNVAPITIKTNYFEKVALPASARNDYDFLWWKDADGMIYKENIEWIDKDTVLTAVYAEKTETVKNGHGKTGGSTQTEMNVPSYSGENEKPDNAKNTTVIIALAVVALVATGGFGAYFIIRYKKNKN
;
A
#
# COMPACT_ATOMS: atom_id res chain seq x y z
N MET A 1 21.55 -17.24 -7.95
CA MET A 1 20.66 -17.15 -9.15
C MET A 1 20.52 -15.74 -9.72
N GLU A 2 20.83 -14.67 -8.97
CA GLU A 2 20.50 -13.28 -9.37
C GLU A 2 21.29 -12.72 -10.58
N GLY A 3 22.50 -13.24 -10.86
CA GLY A 3 23.32 -12.78 -11.99
C GLY A 3 22.83 -13.19 -13.39
N PHE A 4 21.84 -14.09 -13.50
CA PHE A 4 21.35 -14.58 -14.80
C PHE A 4 20.10 -13.80 -15.28
N MET A 5 19.23 -13.39 -14.36
CA MET A 5 17.97 -12.69 -14.66
C MET A 5 18.20 -11.25 -15.19
N THR A 6 19.23 -10.55 -14.70
CA THR A 6 19.55 -9.17 -15.10
C THR A 6 20.14 -9.06 -16.51
N LYS A 7 20.78 -10.11 -17.05
CA LYS A 7 21.25 -10.14 -18.45
C LYS A 7 20.16 -10.48 -19.46
N LEU A 8 19.14 -11.24 -19.06
CA LEU A 8 18.05 -11.65 -19.96
C LEU A 8 17.16 -10.47 -20.33
N ASN A 9 16.74 -9.67 -19.35
CA ASN A 9 15.86 -8.50 -19.57
C ASN A 9 16.50 -7.42 -20.47
N LYS A 10 17.81 -7.16 -20.36
CA LYS A 10 18.48 -6.17 -21.23
C LYS A 10 18.55 -6.62 -22.68
N ARG A 11 18.73 -7.92 -22.96
CA ARG A 11 18.71 -8.45 -24.33
C ARG A 11 17.30 -8.45 -24.93
N LEU A 12 16.28 -8.76 -24.13
CA LEU A 12 14.89 -8.69 -24.56
C LEU A 12 14.48 -7.24 -24.90
N LEU A 13 14.82 -6.28 -24.03
CA LEU A 13 14.52 -4.86 -24.23
C LEU A 13 15.22 -4.29 -25.48
N VAL A 14 16.51 -4.59 -25.68
CA VAL A 14 17.23 -4.18 -26.90
C VAL A 14 16.60 -4.81 -28.14
N GLY A 15 16.19 -6.08 -28.09
CA GLY A 15 15.51 -6.77 -29.19
C GLY A 15 14.16 -6.16 -29.56
N VAL A 16 13.36 -5.73 -28.56
CA VAL A 16 12.08 -5.03 -28.81
C VAL A 16 12.32 -3.65 -29.44
N ILE A 17 13.34 -2.92 -28.98
CA ILE A 17 13.70 -1.60 -29.55
C ILE A 17 14.23 -1.74 -30.99
N THR A 18 15.10 -2.71 -31.30
CA THR A 18 15.53 -2.95 -32.69
C THR A 18 14.40 -3.46 -33.58
N LEU A 19 13.47 -4.26 -33.05
CA LEU A 19 12.29 -4.69 -33.81
C LEU A 19 11.36 -3.50 -34.12
N MET A 20 11.14 -2.59 -33.17
CA MET A 20 10.38 -1.35 -33.43
C MET A 20 11.06 -0.45 -34.48
N LEU A 21 12.39 -0.28 -34.42
CA LEU A 21 13.14 0.50 -35.41
C LEU A 21 13.18 -0.17 -36.80
N LEU A 22 13.12 -1.50 -36.87
CA LEU A 22 12.94 -2.23 -38.13
C LEU A 22 11.53 -2.06 -38.69
N ILE A 23 10.49 -2.06 -37.85
CA ILE A 23 9.10 -1.84 -38.28
C ILE A 23 8.89 -0.41 -38.79
N THR A 24 9.46 0.62 -38.13
CA THR A 24 9.35 2.01 -38.61
C THR A 24 10.12 2.25 -39.90
N SER A 25 11.30 1.65 -40.07
CA SER A 25 12.04 1.73 -41.34
C SER A 25 11.36 0.97 -42.48
N LEU A 26 10.74 -0.19 -42.22
CA LEU A 26 9.89 -0.91 -43.20
C LEU A 26 8.65 -0.10 -43.60
N PHE A 27 7.99 0.58 -42.66
CA PHE A 27 6.86 1.47 -42.97
C PHE A 27 7.29 2.66 -43.83
N GLY A 28 8.44 3.29 -43.50
CA GLY A 28 9.03 4.35 -44.33
C GLY A 28 9.38 3.87 -45.75
N PHE A 29 9.89 2.65 -45.90
CA PHE A 29 10.27 2.09 -47.21
C PHE A 29 9.05 1.74 -48.09
N TYR A 30 7.92 1.36 -47.48
CA TYR A 30 6.69 1.06 -48.21
C TYR A 30 6.04 2.32 -48.82
N PHE A 31 6.25 3.50 -48.19
CA PHE A 31 5.83 4.78 -48.77
C PHE A 31 6.79 5.30 -49.87
N PHE A 32 8.07 4.93 -49.84
CA PHE A 32 9.08 5.44 -50.77
C PHE A 32 9.22 4.70 -52.11
N THR A 33 8.48 3.61 -52.34
CA THR A 33 8.69 2.71 -53.50
C THR A 33 7.66 2.80 -54.62
N ASN A 34 6.67 3.70 -54.55
CA ASN A 34 5.64 3.87 -55.59
C ASN A 34 5.82 5.09 -56.51
N ASP A 35 6.76 6.00 -56.25
CA ASP A 35 7.06 7.09 -57.19
C ASP A 35 7.95 6.61 -58.34
N LYS A 36 7.37 6.58 -59.54
CA LYS A 36 8.13 6.44 -60.79
C LYS A 36 9.05 7.63 -60.94
N THR A 37 10.35 7.39 -60.95
CA THR A 37 11.38 8.39 -61.19
C THR A 37 11.15 9.12 -62.52
N VAL A 38 10.89 10.42 -62.46
CA VAL A 38 10.99 11.35 -63.60
C VAL A 38 12.07 12.38 -63.27
N SER A 39 13.14 12.37 -64.05
CA SER A 39 14.23 13.35 -63.97
C SER A 39 13.74 14.73 -64.37
N ALA A 40 13.72 15.69 -63.45
CA ALA A 40 13.37 17.08 -63.73
C ALA A 40 14.59 17.86 -64.23
N ASP A 41 14.56 18.30 -65.49
CA ASP A 41 15.46 19.33 -66.03
C ASP A 41 14.97 20.72 -65.60
N SER A 42 15.88 21.62 -65.23
CA SER A 42 15.61 22.76 -64.34
C SER A 42 15.02 24.02 -65.00
N THR A 43 14.30 23.86 -66.12
CA THR A 43 13.80 24.99 -66.95
C THR A 43 12.28 25.02 -67.17
N ALA A 44 11.49 24.25 -66.41
CA ALA A 44 10.04 24.11 -66.60
C ALA A 44 9.14 24.60 -65.44
N ILE A 45 9.68 25.30 -64.42
CA ILE A 45 8.96 25.65 -63.17
C ILE A 45 8.12 26.96 -63.31
N ASP A 46 7.36 27.11 -64.40
CA ASP A 46 6.46 28.27 -64.57
C ASP A 46 5.13 27.95 -65.29
N LYS A 47 4.74 26.66 -65.36
CA LYS A 47 3.48 26.21 -66.01
C LYS A 47 2.79 25.02 -65.32
N GLN A 48 2.77 24.98 -63.99
CA GLN A 48 2.07 23.91 -63.26
C GLN A 48 1.13 24.40 -62.14
N SER A 49 0.48 25.56 -62.33
CA SER A 49 -0.61 26.05 -61.44
C SER A 49 -2.00 25.46 -61.76
N THR A 50 -2.10 24.49 -62.67
CA THR A 50 -3.40 23.99 -63.21
C THR A 50 -3.45 22.48 -63.43
N LEU A 51 -3.06 21.67 -62.43
CA LEU A 51 -3.29 20.21 -62.43
C LEU A 51 -3.65 19.67 -61.02
N PHE A 52 -4.68 20.27 -60.41
CA PHE A 52 -5.56 19.52 -59.51
C PHE A 52 -6.87 19.29 -60.29
N GLU A 53 -7.23 18.03 -60.53
CA GLU A 53 -8.56 17.73 -61.05
C GLU A 53 -9.60 18.14 -60.01
N PRO A 54 -10.66 18.89 -60.39
CA PRO A 54 -11.66 19.32 -59.43
C PRO A 54 -12.40 18.10 -58.87
N TYR A 55 -12.47 17.99 -57.54
CA TYR A 55 -13.35 17.03 -56.87
C TYR A 55 -14.79 17.22 -57.37
N ALA A 56 -15.27 16.30 -58.19
CA ALA A 56 -16.68 16.27 -58.62
C ALA A 56 -17.54 16.07 -57.37
N ALA A 57 -18.43 17.02 -57.05
CA ALA A 57 -19.22 16.93 -55.83
C ALA A 57 -20.22 15.76 -55.88
N GLU A 58 -20.37 15.06 -54.76
CA GLU A 58 -21.48 14.11 -54.54
C GLU A 58 -22.30 14.61 -53.34
N GLU A 59 -23.61 14.79 -53.55
CA GLU A 59 -24.45 15.57 -52.64
C GLU A 59 -24.65 14.90 -51.27
N SER A 60 -24.02 15.49 -50.24
CA SER A 60 -24.21 15.12 -48.84
C SER A 60 -25.02 16.19 -48.10
N ASN A 61 -26.35 16.11 -48.28
CA ASN A 61 -27.43 16.47 -47.34
C ASN A 61 -27.29 17.69 -46.39
N SER A 62 -26.63 18.79 -46.80
CA SER A 62 -26.92 20.14 -46.28
C SER A 62 -26.50 21.20 -47.30
N GLU A 63 -27.35 22.20 -47.55
CA GLU A 63 -27.07 23.26 -48.54
C GLU A 63 -25.78 24.06 -48.25
N ARG A 64 -25.37 24.10 -46.97
CA ARG A 64 -24.17 24.82 -46.51
C ARG A 64 -22.85 24.04 -46.65
N PHE A 65 -22.84 22.71 -46.76
CA PHE A 65 -21.62 21.91 -46.92
C PHE A 65 -21.67 21.01 -48.17
N VAL A 66 -20.77 21.25 -49.13
CA VAL A 66 -20.59 20.45 -50.34
C VAL A 66 -19.44 19.46 -50.12
N LEU A 67 -19.74 18.16 -50.19
CA LEU A 67 -18.76 17.10 -50.00
C LEU A 67 -18.42 16.37 -51.32
N ASN A 68 -17.31 15.64 -51.30
CA ASN A 68 -17.08 14.45 -52.12
C ASN A 68 -16.56 13.38 -51.17
N GLY A 69 -17.39 12.38 -50.86
CA GLY A 69 -17.11 11.40 -49.80
C GLY A 69 -16.74 12.08 -48.47
N ASN A 70 -15.53 11.82 -47.98
CA ASN A 70 -15.01 12.39 -46.72
C ASN A 70 -14.24 13.72 -46.91
N VAL A 71 -14.35 14.35 -48.08
CA VAL A 71 -13.68 15.61 -48.43
C VAL A 71 -14.71 16.74 -48.39
N LEU A 72 -14.49 17.76 -47.55
CA LEU A 72 -15.23 19.02 -47.63
C LEU A 72 -14.68 19.85 -48.78
N VAL A 73 -15.43 19.87 -49.89
CA VAL A 73 -15.06 20.56 -51.13
C VAL A 73 -15.39 22.04 -51.06
N LYS A 74 -16.53 22.40 -50.46
CA LYS A 74 -16.94 23.80 -50.31
C LYS A 74 -17.89 24.03 -49.13
N TYR A 75 -17.74 25.15 -48.45
CA TYR A 75 -18.69 25.68 -47.48
C TYR A 75 -19.39 26.93 -48.05
N ASN A 76 -20.73 26.87 -48.16
CA ASN A 76 -21.57 27.96 -48.67
C ASN A 76 -22.30 28.73 -47.54
N GLY A 77 -22.12 28.34 -46.27
CA GLY A 77 -22.84 28.94 -45.15
C GLY A 77 -22.33 30.33 -44.75
N THR A 78 -23.15 31.04 -43.97
CA THR A 78 -22.87 32.40 -43.47
C THR A 78 -22.66 32.44 -41.96
N ASP A 79 -22.49 31.28 -41.31
CA ASP A 79 -22.29 31.21 -39.87
C ASP A 79 -20.98 31.91 -39.45
N GLU A 80 -21.04 32.77 -38.42
CA GLU A 80 -19.84 33.44 -37.90
C GLU A 80 -18.91 32.49 -37.13
N VAL A 81 -19.46 31.40 -36.58
CA VAL A 81 -18.74 30.40 -35.79
C VAL A 81 -19.18 29.02 -36.25
N LEU A 82 -18.23 28.20 -36.68
CA LEU A 82 -18.44 26.76 -36.88
C LEU A 82 -17.81 25.99 -35.72
N THR A 83 -18.62 25.19 -35.04
CA THR A 83 -18.18 24.26 -33.99
C THR A 83 -17.85 22.89 -34.57
N GLU A 84 -17.16 22.02 -33.82
CA GLU A 84 -16.81 20.67 -34.28
C GLU A 84 -18.05 19.84 -34.65
N SER A 85 -19.18 20.08 -33.95
CA SER A 85 -20.48 19.46 -34.20
C SER A 85 -21.25 20.01 -35.41
N ASP A 86 -20.84 21.15 -35.97
CA ASP A 86 -21.47 21.69 -37.19
C ASP A 86 -21.03 20.94 -38.45
N PHE A 87 -19.84 20.34 -38.42
CA PHE A 87 -19.26 19.64 -39.56
C PHE A 87 -19.99 18.32 -39.84
N PRO A 88 -20.20 17.95 -41.13
CA PRO A 88 -20.68 16.62 -41.48
C PRO A 88 -19.81 15.51 -40.88
N ALA A 89 -20.45 14.49 -40.34
CA ALA A 89 -19.76 13.39 -39.68
C ALA A 89 -18.82 12.65 -40.64
N GLY A 90 -17.57 12.43 -40.23
CA GLY A 90 -16.59 11.68 -41.01
C GLY A 90 -15.76 12.48 -42.01
N VAL A 91 -15.89 13.82 -42.06
CA VAL A 91 -14.97 14.67 -42.84
C VAL A 91 -13.53 14.46 -42.38
N LYS A 92 -12.67 14.05 -43.33
CA LYS A 92 -11.23 13.78 -43.13
C LYS A 92 -10.31 14.75 -43.85
N THR A 93 -10.80 15.44 -44.87
CA THR A 93 -10.02 16.40 -45.66
C THR A 93 -10.81 17.69 -45.84
N ILE A 94 -10.14 18.82 -45.68
CA ILE A 94 -10.61 20.12 -46.13
C ILE A 94 -9.93 20.41 -47.47
N ALA A 95 -10.70 20.55 -48.54
CA ALA A 95 -10.19 20.71 -49.91
C ALA A 95 -9.62 22.11 -50.16
N SER A 96 -8.90 22.24 -51.27
CA SER A 96 -8.34 23.51 -51.72
C SER A 96 -9.43 24.56 -51.89
N GLY A 97 -9.29 25.71 -51.20
CA GLY A 97 -10.29 26.78 -51.26
C GLY A 97 -11.65 26.48 -50.61
N ALA A 98 -11.79 25.45 -49.78
CA ALA A 98 -13.10 25.01 -49.28
C ALA A 98 -13.92 26.10 -48.55
N PHE A 99 -13.28 27.03 -47.85
CA PHE A 99 -13.92 28.18 -47.19
C PHE A 99 -13.62 29.52 -47.90
N LYS A 100 -13.01 29.49 -49.09
CA LYS A 100 -12.49 30.69 -49.76
C LYS A 100 -13.56 31.77 -49.97
N ASN A 101 -13.16 33.04 -49.77
CA ASN A 101 -14.01 34.24 -49.81
C ASN A 101 -15.12 34.30 -48.73
N ASN A 102 -15.09 33.47 -47.68
CA ASN A 102 -16.10 33.57 -46.63
C ASN A 102 -15.82 34.74 -45.68
N SER A 103 -16.46 35.87 -45.96
CA SER A 103 -16.31 37.13 -45.21
C SER A 103 -17.14 37.18 -43.90
N ALA A 104 -18.05 36.23 -43.66
CA ALA A 104 -18.84 36.16 -42.43
C ALA A 104 -18.15 35.36 -41.31
N LEU A 105 -17.41 34.33 -41.70
CA LEU A 105 -16.79 33.35 -40.80
C LEU A 105 -15.67 33.98 -39.94
N LYS A 106 -15.88 34.03 -38.62
CA LYS A 106 -14.94 34.57 -37.62
C LYS A 106 -14.15 33.48 -36.92
N LYS A 107 -14.77 32.33 -36.64
CA LYS A 107 -14.15 31.21 -35.92
C LYS A 107 -14.49 29.85 -36.54
N VAL A 108 -13.50 28.97 -36.65
CA VAL A 108 -13.65 27.60 -37.16
C VAL A 108 -13.01 26.62 -36.19
N TYR A 109 -13.81 25.71 -35.64
CA TYR A 109 -13.33 24.64 -34.78
C TYR A 109 -13.40 23.33 -35.56
N LEU A 110 -12.26 22.91 -36.11
CA LEU A 110 -12.16 21.72 -36.94
C LEU A 110 -12.30 20.45 -36.08
N PRO A 111 -13.14 19.48 -36.49
CA PRO A 111 -13.33 18.25 -35.74
C PRO A 111 -12.06 17.38 -35.81
N ASN A 112 -11.83 16.58 -34.78
CA ASN A 112 -10.67 15.69 -34.65
C ASN A 112 -10.59 14.58 -35.73
N SER A 113 -11.57 14.47 -36.62
CA SER A 113 -11.53 13.58 -37.78
C SER A 113 -10.74 14.13 -38.97
N VAL A 114 -10.51 15.45 -39.03
CA VAL A 114 -9.74 16.10 -40.11
C VAL A 114 -8.27 15.72 -39.99
N MET A 115 -7.73 15.07 -41.02
CA MET A 115 -6.32 14.65 -41.07
C MET A 115 -5.50 15.41 -42.12
N LYS A 116 -6.16 16.05 -43.10
CA LYS A 116 -5.52 16.76 -44.21
C LYS A 116 -6.23 18.08 -44.50
N ILE A 117 -5.47 19.14 -44.78
CA ILE A 117 -5.99 20.43 -45.22
C ILE A 117 -5.17 20.87 -46.44
N GLU A 118 -5.85 21.19 -47.53
CA GLU A 118 -5.23 21.57 -48.79
C GLU A 118 -5.00 23.09 -48.89
N ALA A 119 -4.28 23.51 -49.94
CA ALA A 119 -3.88 24.90 -50.13
C ALA A 119 -5.08 25.87 -50.18
N TYR A 120 -4.91 27.08 -49.67
CA TYR A 120 -5.86 28.18 -49.71
C TYR A 120 -7.23 27.88 -49.09
N ALA A 121 -7.33 26.86 -48.22
CA ALA A 121 -8.59 26.44 -47.60
C ALA A 121 -9.39 27.59 -46.97
N PHE A 122 -8.72 28.61 -46.41
CA PHE A 122 -9.33 29.84 -45.87
C PHE A 122 -8.78 31.13 -46.51
N GLU A 123 -8.47 31.11 -47.80
CA GLU A 123 -8.10 32.34 -48.54
C GLU A 123 -9.26 33.35 -48.57
N ASP A 124 -8.95 34.65 -48.46
CA ASP A 124 -9.90 35.77 -48.52
C ASP A 124 -11.02 35.72 -47.45
N CYS A 125 -10.80 34.99 -46.35
CA CYS A 125 -11.70 34.94 -45.18
C CYS A 125 -11.46 36.14 -44.24
N ALA A 126 -11.79 37.35 -44.69
CA ALA A 126 -11.37 38.60 -44.06
C ALA A 126 -11.79 38.78 -42.57
N SER A 127 -12.86 38.13 -42.12
CA SER A 127 -13.32 38.18 -40.72
C SER A 127 -12.71 37.10 -39.82
N LEU A 128 -11.99 36.12 -40.39
CA LEU A 128 -11.49 34.95 -39.68
C LEU A 128 -10.39 35.33 -38.71
N THR A 129 -10.64 35.12 -37.42
CA THR A 129 -9.71 35.38 -36.30
C THR A 129 -9.24 34.11 -35.60
N VAL A 130 -10.01 33.02 -35.68
CA VAL A 130 -9.69 31.77 -34.98
C VAL A 130 -9.86 30.55 -35.88
N VAL A 131 -8.80 29.76 -36.03
CA VAL A 131 -8.92 28.34 -36.37
C VAL A 131 -8.49 27.53 -35.14
N ARG A 132 -9.31 26.57 -34.71
CA ARG A 132 -9.00 25.68 -33.58
C ARG A 132 -9.04 24.24 -34.04
N TYR A 133 -8.09 23.43 -33.60
CA TYR A 133 -8.01 22.00 -33.90
C TYR A 133 -7.27 21.28 -32.77
N LEU A 134 -7.99 20.43 -32.02
CA LEU A 134 -7.50 19.86 -30.75
C LEU A 134 -7.30 18.35 -30.81
N ASN A 135 -6.92 17.85 -31.99
CA ASN A 135 -6.50 16.46 -32.14
C ASN A 135 -5.14 16.24 -31.46
N ASN A 136 -4.77 14.97 -31.30
CA ASN A 136 -3.46 14.58 -30.78
C ASN A 136 -2.34 14.67 -31.81
N PHE A 137 -2.67 14.86 -33.10
CA PHE A 137 -1.74 14.91 -34.22
C PHE A 137 -2.05 16.11 -35.12
N MET A 138 -1.01 16.77 -35.62
CA MET A 138 -1.06 17.88 -36.55
C MET A 138 -1.67 17.44 -37.90
N PRO A 139 -2.55 18.24 -38.55
CA PRO A 139 -3.07 17.88 -39.87
C PRO A 139 -1.98 18.08 -40.93
N ILE A 140 -1.99 17.23 -41.96
CA ILE A 140 -1.11 17.39 -43.13
C ILE A 140 -1.57 18.63 -43.91
N LEU A 141 -0.73 19.67 -43.95
CA LEU A 141 -0.90 20.80 -44.88
C LEU A 141 -0.25 20.51 -46.23
N LEU A 142 -1.00 20.75 -47.31
CA LEU A 142 -0.50 20.69 -48.70
C LEU A 142 -0.31 22.08 -49.35
N GLY A 143 -0.26 23.15 -48.54
CA GLY A 143 -0.06 24.50 -49.02
C GLY A 143 -0.22 25.56 -47.93
N GLU A 144 -0.20 26.83 -48.34
CA GLU A 144 -0.59 27.97 -47.52
C GLU A 144 -2.04 27.80 -47.05
N LEU A 145 -2.29 27.80 -45.74
CA LEU A 145 -3.61 27.54 -45.14
C LEU A 145 -4.57 28.74 -45.27
N VAL A 146 -4.04 29.94 -45.02
CA VAL A 146 -4.77 31.20 -44.93
C VAL A 146 -4.03 32.29 -45.70
N LYS A 147 -4.79 33.23 -46.27
CA LYS A 147 -4.29 34.43 -46.94
C LYS A 147 -5.40 35.50 -46.90
N ASN A 148 -5.05 36.77 -46.71
CA ASN A 148 -6.02 37.87 -46.57
C ASN A 148 -7.08 37.65 -45.46
N VAL A 149 -6.65 37.08 -44.33
CA VAL A 149 -7.46 36.94 -43.11
C VAL A 149 -7.29 38.13 -42.17
N ASN A 150 -8.03 38.15 -41.06
CA ASN A 150 -7.96 39.23 -40.08
C ASN A 150 -6.54 39.37 -39.45
N ALA A 151 -6.15 40.59 -39.08
CA ALA A 151 -4.83 40.84 -38.47
C ALA A 151 -4.63 40.14 -37.10
N ASP A 152 -5.71 39.91 -36.34
CA ASP A 152 -5.68 39.23 -35.04
C ASP A 152 -5.72 37.69 -35.17
N PHE A 153 -5.60 37.16 -36.39
CA PHE A 153 -5.73 35.73 -36.68
C PHE A 153 -4.78 34.84 -35.86
N SER A 154 -5.33 33.79 -35.27
CA SER A 154 -4.63 32.84 -34.41
C SER A 154 -5.10 31.40 -34.64
N ILE A 155 -4.17 30.46 -34.56
CA ILE A 155 -4.43 29.03 -34.70
C ILE A 155 -4.23 28.34 -33.34
N TYR A 156 -5.28 27.75 -32.78
CA TYR A 156 -5.27 27.13 -31.46
C TYR A 156 -5.17 25.61 -31.55
N LEU A 157 -4.14 25.06 -30.92
CA LEU A 157 -3.80 23.63 -30.93
C LEU A 157 -3.57 23.08 -29.51
N ARG A 158 -3.43 21.76 -29.38
CA ARG A 158 -2.83 21.16 -28.18
C ARG A 158 -1.38 21.64 -28.04
N ARG A 159 -0.96 21.91 -26.81
CA ARG A 159 0.44 22.28 -26.49
C ARG A 159 1.43 21.23 -26.98
N SER A 160 1.14 19.95 -26.71
CA SER A 160 1.99 18.83 -27.12
C SER A 160 2.21 18.73 -28.64
N VAL A 161 1.21 19.09 -29.45
CA VAL A 161 1.33 19.11 -30.92
C VAL A 161 2.24 20.26 -31.38
N ILE A 162 2.11 21.43 -30.74
CA ILE A 162 2.99 22.59 -31.00
C ILE A 162 4.45 22.26 -30.66
N GLU A 163 4.69 21.66 -29.49
CA GLU A 163 6.04 21.40 -29.00
C GLU A 163 6.75 20.24 -29.72
N ASN A 164 6.02 19.22 -30.18
CA ASN A 164 6.63 18.00 -30.71
C ASN A 164 6.54 17.83 -32.24
N GLU A 165 5.48 18.33 -32.91
CA GLU A 165 5.20 17.92 -34.31
C GLU A 165 5.45 19.00 -35.37
N ILE A 166 5.57 20.29 -35.00
CA ILE A 166 5.81 21.38 -35.97
C ILE A 166 7.10 21.18 -36.79
N HIS A 167 8.08 20.47 -36.23
CA HIS A 167 9.39 20.27 -36.84
C HIS A 167 9.36 19.42 -38.11
N GLU A 168 8.35 18.56 -38.29
CA GLU A 168 8.31 17.60 -39.42
C GLU A 168 7.52 18.11 -40.64
N ASN A 169 6.79 19.22 -40.53
CA ASN A 169 5.98 19.77 -41.62
C ASN A 169 6.39 21.19 -42.00
N THR A 170 6.85 21.39 -43.24
CA THR A 170 7.38 22.67 -43.73
C THR A 170 6.37 23.80 -43.75
N TRP A 171 5.09 23.54 -44.06
CA TRP A 171 4.06 24.60 -44.12
C TRP A 171 3.68 25.14 -42.74
N TRP A 172 3.63 24.28 -41.71
CA TRP A 172 3.34 24.73 -40.34
C TRP A 172 4.42 25.65 -39.75
N ASN A 173 5.65 25.60 -40.26
CA ASN A 173 6.70 26.53 -39.86
C ASN A 173 6.36 28.00 -40.19
N ASN A 174 5.59 28.26 -41.26
CA ASN A 174 5.15 29.61 -41.64
C ASN A 174 4.14 30.20 -40.65
N TYR A 175 3.47 29.37 -39.86
CA TYR A 175 2.43 29.78 -38.92
C TYR A 175 2.90 29.92 -37.47
N LYS A 176 4.19 29.68 -37.17
CA LYS A 176 4.74 29.74 -35.80
C LYS A 176 4.39 30.99 -34.99
N ALA A 177 4.27 32.15 -35.63
CA ALA A 177 3.92 33.41 -34.97
C ALA A 177 2.44 33.51 -34.53
N VAL A 178 1.55 32.71 -35.14
CA VAL A 178 0.10 32.72 -34.88
C VAL A 178 -0.41 31.44 -34.21
N LEU A 179 0.44 30.41 -34.07
CA LEU A 179 0.12 29.20 -33.32
C LEU A 179 0.11 29.49 -31.81
N LYS A 180 -0.98 29.15 -31.14
CA LYS A 180 -1.18 29.34 -29.71
C LYS A 180 -1.65 28.03 -29.07
N PRO A 181 -1.13 27.65 -27.89
CA PRO A 181 -1.71 26.54 -27.15
C PRO A 181 -3.12 26.93 -26.68
N PHE A 182 -4.05 25.97 -26.73
CA PHE A 182 -5.39 26.16 -26.17
C PHE A 182 -5.34 25.94 -24.65
N VAL A 183 -5.79 26.93 -23.87
CA VAL A 183 -5.59 27.01 -22.42
C VAL A 183 -6.87 27.39 -21.68
N THR A 184 -6.83 27.26 -20.35
CA THR A 184 -7.76 27.85 -19.39
C THR A 184 -6.95 28.42 -18.25
N ASP A 185 -7.30 29.60 -17.75
CA ASP A 185 -6.77 30.03 -16.46
C ASP A 185 -7.59 29.41 -15.33
N GLY A 186 -6.93 28.62 -14.48
CA GLY A 186 -7.56 27.93 -13.37
C GLY A 186 -7.13 28.55 -12.04
N TYR A 187 -8.05 29.18 -11.30
CA TYR A 187 -7.77 29.59 -9.92
C TYR A 187 -8.03 28.43 -8.97
N PHE A 188 -6.98 27.90 -8.33
CA PHE A 188 -7.08 26.77 -7.41
C PHE A 188 -7.12 27.29 -5.97
N GLU A 189 -8.31 27.38 -5.37
CA GLU A 189 -8.51 27.94 -4.03
C GLU A 189 -7.60 27.31 -2.97
N GLY A 190 -7.46 25.97 -3.02
CA GLY A 190 -6.63 25.20 -2.09
C GLY A 190 -5.12 25.47 -2.23
N LEU A 191 -4.69 25.99 -3.37
CA LEU A 191 -3.30 26.38 -3.63
C LEU A 191 -3.12 27.92 -3.59
N ASN A 192 -4.22 28.67 -3.45
CA ASN A 192 -4.28 30.13 -3.52
C ASN A 192 -3.49 30.71 -4.72
N LYS A 193 -3.61 30.08 -5.90
CA LYS A 193 -2.87 30.50 -7.10
C LYS A 193 -3.62 30.21 -8.41
N HIS A 194 -3.36 31.05 -9.40
CA HIS A 194 -3.72 30.81 -10.79
C HIS A 194 -2.74 29.81 -11.42
N VAL A 195 -3.25 28.91 -12.25
CA VAL A 195 -2.49 27.92 -13.00
C VAL A 195 -3.04 27.85 -14.41
N THR A 196 -2.21 28.16 -15.40
CA THR A 196 -2.55 27.95 -16.81
C THR A 196 -2.64 26.46 -17.10
N ILE A 197 -3.86 25.96 -17.31
CA ILE A 197 -4.14 24.57 -17.67
C ILE A 197 -4.18 24.47 -19.20
N TYR A 198 -3.32 23.62 -19.77
CA TYR A 198 -3.31 23.35 -21.20
C TYR A 198 -4.35 22.29 -21.57
N TYR A 199 -5.00 22.44 -22.72
CA TYR A 199 -5.94 21.44 -23.21
C TYR A 199 -5.22 20.12 -23.55
N GLY A 200 -5.68 19.03 -22.94
CA GLY A 200 -5.05 17.71 -23.00
C GLY A 200 -4.17 17.37 -21.80
N ASP A 201 -3.72 18.36 -21.04
CA ASP A 201 -2.78 18.16 -19.94
C ASP A 201 -3.52 17.80 -18.63
N PRO A 202 -2.87 17.07 -17.70
CA PRO A 202 -3.42 16.82 -16.37
C PRO A 202 -3.59 18.10 -15.55
N THR A 203 -4.61 18.11 -14.68
CA THR A 203 -4.76 19.16 -13.65
C THR A 203 -3.68 19.04 -12.57
N PRO A 204 -3.24 20.13 -11.91
CA PRO A 204 -2.22 20.08 -10.87
C PRO A 204 -2.64 19.18 -9.69
N SER A 205 -1.69 18.52 -9.04
CA SER A 205 -1.97 17.90 -7.73
C SER A 205 -2.11 18.99 -6.64
N PRO A 206 -2.97 18.83 -5.62
CA PRO A 206 -2.83 19.60 -4.40
C PRO A 206 -1.47 19.30 -3.76
N GLU A 207 -0.86 20.32 -3.18
CA GLU A 207 0.44 20.24 -2.48
C GLU A 207 0.28 19.90 -0.99
N TYR A 208 -0.96 19.72 -0.52
CA TYR A 208 -1.30 19.52 0.89
C TYR A 208 -2.17 18.29 1.11
N THR A 209 -1.85 17.53 2.16
CA THR A 209 -2.68 16.42 2.66
C THR A 209 -3.68 16.94 3.69
N ARG A 210 -4.83 16.26 3.81
CA ARG A 210 -5.83 16.55 4.85
C ARG A 210 -6.00 15.30 5.70
N LYS A 211 -5.57 15.36 6.97
CA LYS A 211 -5.65 14.25 7.92
C LYS A 211 -7.05 13.61 7.92
N GLY A 212 -7.13 12.29 7.67
CA GLY A 212 -8.39 11.55 7.62
C GLY A 212 -9.20 11.69 6.33
N PHE A 213 -8.67 12.33 5.29
CA PHE A 213 -9.32 12.46 3.99
C PHE A 213 -8.35 12.12 2.84
N VAL A 214 -8.87 11.50 1.79
CA VAL A 214 -8.18 11.38 0.49
C VAL A 214 -8.66 12.50 -0.43
N PHE A 215 -7.74 13.09 -1.19
CA PHE A 215 -8.09 14.02 -2.25
C PHE A 215 -8.77 13.28 -3.40
N ASN A 216 -10.00 13.68 -3.71
CA ASN A 216 -10.83 13.05 -4.75
C ASN A 216 -10.67 13.71 -6.12
N GLY A 217 -10.26 14.99 -6.13
CA GLY A 217 -10.09 15.79 -7.35
C GLY A 217 -10.53 17.24 -7.15
N TRP A 218 -10.39 18.03 -8.21
CA TRP A 218 -10.84 19.42 -8.24
C TRP A 218 -12.27 19.52 -8.76
N LYS A 219 -13.16 20.13 -7.97
CA LYS A 219 -14.50 20.53 -8.40
C LYS A 219 -14.47 21.95 -8.95
N LYS A 220 -15.26 22.22 -9.98
CA LYS A 220 -15.51 23.59 -10.43
C LYS A 220 -16.37 24.32 -9.41
N VAL A 221 -16.17 25.62 -9.25
CA VAL A 221 -16.95 26.49 -8.36
C VAL A 221 -17.79 27.44 -9.23
N ASN A 222 -19.06 27.65 -8.86
CA ASN A 222 -19.95 28.62 -9.54
C ASN A 222 -19.91 30.00 -8.86
N ASP A 223 -20.58 30.99 -9.44
CA ASP A 223 -20.63 32.37 -8.93
C ASP A 223 -21.22 32.49 -7.51
N ASN A 224 -22.01 31.49 -7.07
CA ASN A 224 -22.56 31.40 -5.72
C ASN A 224 -21.59 30.76 -4.70
N GLY A 225 -20.41 30.33 -5.15
CA GLY A 225 -19.41 29.63 -4.34
C GLY A 225 -19.66 28.12 -4.16
N GLU A 226 -20.61 27.52 -4.88
CA GLU A 226 -20.97 26.09 -4.79
C GLU A 226 -20.14 25.24 -5.75
N THR A 227 -19.80 24.01 -5.33
CA THR A 227 -19.03 23.06 -6.15
C THR A 227 -19.91 22.22 -7.06
N TYR A 228 -19.53 22.06 -8.34
CA TYR A 228 -20.29 21.29 -9.33
C TYR A 228 -19.40 20.49 -10.29
N GLY A 229 -20.03 19.61 -11.07
CA GLY A 229 -19.37 18.70 -12.01
C GLY A 229 -18.73 17.47 -11.34
N GLU A 230 -18.08 16.63 -12.15
CA GLU A 230 -17.23 15.55 -11.63
C GLU A 230 -15.91 16.10 -11.08
N ALA A 231 -15.30 15.39 -10.14
CA ALA A 231 -14.02 15.78 -9.56
C ALA A 231 -12.88 15.44 -10.52
N LEU A 232 -12.12 16.46 -10.91
CA LEU A 232 -10.98 16.32 -11.80
C LEU A 232 -9.78 15.85 -10.98
N ASN A 233 -9.51 14.54 -11.00
CA ASN A 233 -8.28 14.04 -10.41
C ASN A 233 -7.05 14.43 -11.28
N PRO A 234 -5.83 14.44 -10.73
CA PRO A 234 -4.62 14.89 -11.44
C PRO A 234 -4.18 14.00 -12.61
N TRP A 235 -4.92 12.94 -12.92
CA TRP A 235 -4.67 12.02 -14.04
C TRP A 235 -5.69 12.18 -15.17
N VAL A 236 -6.74 12.98 -14.98
CA VAL A 236 -7.72 13.31 -16.02
C VAL A 236 -7.23 14.53 -16.82
N SER A 237 -7.07 14.33 -18.13
CA SER A 237 -6.75 15.41 -19.07
C SER A 237 -7.85 16.46 -19.13
N TRP A 238 -7.48 17.73 -19.01
CA TRP A 238 -8.39 18.86 -19.13
C TRP A 238 -8.92 19.02 -20.57
N GLN A 239 -10.24 19.03 -20.78
CA GLN A 239 -10.88 19.04 -22.12
C GLN A 239 -11.82 20.24 -22.36
N VAL A 240 -11.64 21.36 -21.65
CA VAL A 240 -12.48 22.57 -21.78
C VAL A 240 -11.58 23.78 -22.06
N ALA A 241 -12.13 24.84 -22.63
CA ALA A 241 -11.55 26.17 -22.51
C ALA A 241 -12.57 27.16 -21.96
N ALA A 242 -12.08 28.07 -21.15
CA ALA A 242 -12.77 29.23 -20.61
C ALA A 242 -11.71 30.29 -20.28
N ASP A 243 -12.13 31.54 -20.18
CA ASP A 243 -11.21 32.63 -19.84
C ASP A 243 -10.70 32.49 -18.39
N GLU A 244 -11.59 32.09 -17.46
CA GLU A 244 -11.24 31.75 -16.07
C GLU A 244 -12.18 30.67 -15.51
N ILE A 245 -11.67 29.75 -14.68
CA ILE A 245 -12.47 28.82 -13.85
C ILE A 245 -11.87 28.69 -12.45
N THR A 246 -12.70 28.86 -11.42
CA THR A 246 -12.33 28.56 -10.04
C THR A 246 -12.50 27.08 -9.71
N PHE A 247 -11.51 26.50 -9.04
CA PHE A 247 -11.46 25.12 -8.60
C PHE A 247 -11.27 25.00 -7.08
N ARG A 248 -12.09 24.14 -6.46
CA ARG A 248 -11.99 23.77 -5.04
C ARG A 248 -11.63 22.29 -4.90
N ALA A 249 -10.73 21.98 -3.97
CA ALA A 249 -10.35 20.61 -3.70
C ALA A 249 -11.50 19.84 -3.03
N GLU A 250 -11.91 18.72 -3.62
CA GLU A 250 -12.82 17.78 -2.99
C GLU A 250 -12.03 16.73 -2.20
N PHE A 251 -12.46 16.50 -0.97
CA PHE A 251 -11.84 15.57 -0.03
C PHE A 251 -12.90 14.59 0.46
N VAL A 252 -12.66 13.29 0.27
CA VAL A 252 -13.54 12.22 0.74
C VAL A 252 -12.96 11.63 2.03
N PRO A 253 -13.77 11.45 3.10
CA PRO A 253 -13.29 10.81 4.33
C PRO A 253 -12.71 9.43 4.07
N ILE A 254 -11.62 9.08 4.74
CA ILE A 254 -11.04 7.74 4.68
C ILE A 254 -11.81 6.85 5.68
N GLU A 255 -12.05 5.59 5.31
CA GLU A 255 -12.55 4.60 6.26
C GLU A 255 -11.53 4.34 7.37
N LYS A 256 -12.01 4.27 8.60
CA LYS A 256 -11.20 4.03 9.79
C LYS A 256 -10.74 2.58 9.84
N ASN A 257 -9.52 2.36 10.30
CA ASN A 257 -9.06 1.03 10.71
C ASN A 257 -9.26 0.89 12.22
N LEU A 258 -9.78 -0.24 12.67
CA LEU A 258 -9.88 -0.58 14.09
C LEU A 258 -8.69 -1.44 14.49
N LEU A 259 -7.87 -0.93 15.40
CA LEU A 259 -6.85 -1.72 16.10
C LEU A 259 -7.48 -2.32 17.34
N ILE A 260 -7.32 -3.62 17.52
CA ILE A 260 -7.78 -4.38 18.70
C ILE A 260 -6.53 -4.88 19.42
N PHE A 261 -6.23 -4.27 20.57
CA PHE A 261 -5.07 -4.65 21.38
C PHE A 261 -5.40 -5.88 22.23
N LYS A 262 -4.50 -6.87 22.21
CA LYS A 262 -4.65 -8.11 22.96
C LYS A 262 -3.40 -8.47 23.75
N ASN A 263 -3.62 -8.99 24.96
CA ASN A 263 -2.63 -9.75 25.71
C ASN A 263 -3.16 -11.18 25.89
N GLY A 264 -2.51 -12.16 25.28
CA GLY A 264 -3.08 -13.50 25.12
C GLY A 264 -4.47 -13.46 24.47
N GLN A 265 -5.47 -14.01 25.17
CA GLN A 265 -6.87 -13.98 24.73
C GLN A 265 -7.64 -12.71 25.15
N HIS A 266 -7.09 -11.91 26.06
CA HIS A 266 -7.76 -10.74 26.63
C HIS A 266 -7.67 -9.53 25.68
N ILE A 267 -8.81 -8.93 25.35
CA ILE A 267 -8.86 -7.62 24.70
C ILE A 267 -8.66 -6.55 25.77
N ILE A 268 -7.59 -5.79 25.66
CA ILE A 268 -7.20 -4.74 26.63
C ILE A 268 -7.56 -3.34 26.13
N GLY A 269 -8.08 -3.20 24.92
CA GLY A 269 -8.38 -1.90 24.35
C GLY A 269 -8.59 -1.95 22.85
N HIS A 270 -9.07 -0.83 22.33
CA HIS A 270 -9.24 -0.61 20.91
C HIS A 270 -8.88 0.84 20.56
N LEU A 271 -8.53 1.06 19.30
CA LEU A 271 -8.22 2.38 18.76
C LEU A 271 -8.72 2.45 17.32
N GLU A 272 -9.56 3.43 17.01
CA GLU A 272 -9.89 3.78 15.63
C GLU A 272 -8.85 4.77 15.10
N ILE A 273 -8.27 4.50 13.93
CA ILE A 273 -7.27 5.35 13.29
C ILE A 273 -7.54 5.56 11.80
N VAL A 274 -7.01 6.66 11.27
CA VAL A 274 -7.03 7.02 9.84
C VAL A 274 -5.61 7.26 9.31
N PRO A 275 -5.35 7.09 8.00
CA PRO A 275 -4.05 7.41 7.41
C PRO A 275 -3.57 8.83 7.70
N GLY A 276 -2.28 8.95 8.00
CA GLY A 276 -1.61 10.18 8.45
C GLY A 276 -1.61 10.40 9.96
N GLU A 277 -2.25 9.54 10.77
CA GLU A 277 -2.10 9.55 12.23
C GLU A 277 -0.80 8.93 12.68
N THR A 278 -0.09 9.56 13.60
CA THR A 278 1.12 9.01 14.22
C THR A 278 0.73 8.29 15.50
N ILE A 279 1.15 7.02 15.60
CA ILE A 279 0.84 6.15 16.73
C ILE A 279 2.15 5.65 17.32
N GLU A 280 2.37 5.93 18.60
CA GLU A 280 3.41 5.27 19.40
C GLU A 280 2.73 4.32 20.37
N LEU A 281 3.22 3.08 20.47
CA LEU A 281 2.70 2.09 21.42
C LEU A 281 3.72 1.84 22.53
N ASN A 282 3.23 1.72 23.76
CA ASN A 282 4.02 1.23 24.89
C ASN A 282 3.23 0.11 25.62
N GLN A 283 3.77 -0.40 26.73
CA GLN A 283 3.17 -1.51 27.47
C GLN A 283 1.90 -1.15 28.29
N TYR A 284 1.65 0.14 28.55
CA TYR A 284 0.51 0.59 29.37
C TYR A 284 -0.51 1.45 28.63
N GLY A 285 -0.17 1.85 27.40
CA GLY A 285 -1.04 2.65 26.55
C GLY A 285 -0.41 2.98 25.20
N TYR A 286 -0.98 3.97 24.54
CA TYR A 286 -0.56 4.48 23.24
C TYR A 286 -0.59 6.01 23.22
N THR A 287 0.16 6.61 22.31
CA THR A 287 0.13 8.04 22.02
C THR A 287 -0.38 8.23 20.59
N LEU A 288 -1.49 8.94 20.42
CA LEU A 288 -2.08 9.30 19.12
C LEU A 288 -1.85 10.80 18.86
N ASP A 289 -1.04 11.13 17.85
CA ASP A 289 -0.64 12.51 17.52
C ASP A 289 -0.21 13.34 18.76
N GLY A 290 0.66 12.75 19.60
CA GLY A 290 1.14 13.36 20.84
C GLY A 290 0.19 13.28 22.04
N ASN A 291 -1.04 12.77 21.88
CA ASN A 291 -1.99 12.60 22.97
C ASN A 291 -1.93 11.19 23.54
N SER A 292 -1.37 11.02 24.74
CA SER A 292 -1.28 9.72 25.41
C SER A 292 -2.61 9.26 26.01
N GLN A 293 -2.92 7.98 25.83
CA GLN A 293 -4.08 7.28 26.36
C GLN A 293 -3.63 5.95 27.00
N SER A 294 -4.30 5.51 28.07
CA SER A 294 -4.06 4.18 28.66
C SER A 294 -4.91 3.10 27.99
N TYR A 295 -4.44 1.85 28.02
CA TYR A 295 -5.29 0.71 27.70
C TYR A 295 -6.42 0.52 28.74
N VAL A 296 -7.55 -0.05 28.30
CA VAL A 296 -8.74 -0.30 29.10
C VAL A 296 -8.55 -1.60 29.91
N GLY A 297 -8.45 -1.48 31.24
CA GLY A 297 -8.24 -2.63 32.11
C GLY A 297 -6.76 -2.99 32.28
N ARG A 298 -5.96 -2.02 32.77
CA ARG A 298 -4.51 -2.13 32.99
C ARG A 298 -4.03 -3.42 33.68
N ASN A 299 -4.84 -4.00 34.58
CA ASN A 299 -4.55 -5.27 35.25
C ASN A 299 -4.18 -6.40 34.26
N PHE A 300 -4.77 -6.43 33.07
CA PHE A 300 -4.46 -7.43 32.05
C PHE A 300 -3.10 -7.21 31.36
N MET A 301 -2.46 -6.04 31.51
CA MET A 301 -1.07 -5.82 31.07
C MET A 301 -0.03 -6.18 32.14
N ASP A 302 -0.46 -6.42 33.38
CA ASP A 302 0.38 -6.99 34.43
C ASP A 302 0.47 -8.53 34.33
N GLU A 303 -0.20 -9.14 33.33
CA GLU A 303 -0.20 -10.58 33.04
C GLU A 303 0.74 -10.92 31.87
N CYS A 304 1.57 -11.96 32.03
CA CYS A 304 2.29 -12.57 30.92
C CYS A 304 1.42 -13.64 30.27
N ASN A 305 1.28 -13.59 28.94
CA ASN A 305 0.63 -14.63 28.15
C ASN A 305 1.63 -15.11 27.08
N TYR A 306 2.22 -16.30 27.27
CA TYR A 306 3.26 -16.85 26.40
C TYR A 306 3.06 -18.36 26.20
N GLY A 307 2.83 -18.78 24.95
CA GLY A 307 2.49 -20.17 24.64
C GLY A 307 1.21 -20.61 25.37
N ASP A 308 1.30 -21.69 26.14
CA ASP A 308 0.22 -22.19 27.01
C ASP A 308 0.21 -21.52 28.40
N TYR A 309 1.19 -20.67 28.73
CA TYR A 309 1.26 -19.96 30.01
C TYR A 309 0.41 -18.69 30.00
N SER A 310 -0.40 -18.50 31.05
CA SER A 310 -1.20 -17.31 31.30
C SER A 310 -1.25 -17.03 32.81
N GLY A 311 -0.85 -15.83 33.23
CA GLY A 311 -0.91 -15.39 34.62
C GLY A 311 -0.18 -14.07 34.85
N ALA A 312 -0.29 -13.48 36.04
CA ALA A 312 0.49 -12.30 36.44
C ALA A 312 1.99 -12.52 36.13
N VAL A 313 2.69 -11.51 35.59
CA VAL A 313 4.15 -11.58 35.32
C VAL A 313 4.85 -11.97 36.62
N PRO A 314 5.38 -13.21 36.74
CA PRO A 314 5.96 -13.61 38.00
C PRO A 314 7.34 -12.96 38.14
N VAL A 315 7.83 -12.95 39.36
CA VAL A 315 9.21 -12.58 39.68
C VAL A 315 9.94 -13.75 40.30
N ASP A 316 11.25 -13.82 40.10
CA ASP A 316 12.12 -14.74 40.83
C ASP A 316 12.15 -14.37 42.33
N LYS A 317 12.81 -15.22 43.14
CA LYS A 317 13.01 -14.98 44.58
C LYS A 317 13.69 -13.65 44.94
N ASN A 318 14.31 -12.98 43.97
CA ASN A 318 15.00 -11.70 44.13
C ASN A 318 14.18 -10.50 43.60
N GLY A 319 12.98 -10.74 43.04
CA GLY A 319 12.11 -9.71 42.46
C GLY A 319 12.35 -9.39 40.98
N ALA A 320 13.16 -10.16 40.26
CA ALA A 320 13.39 -9.95 38.82
C ALA A 320 12.32 -10.65 37.96
N PRO A 321 11.79 -10.02 36.90
CA PRO A 321 10.68 -10.58 36.11
C PRO A 321 11.10 -11.82 35.30
N LEU A 322 10.21 -12.81 35.18
CA LEU A 322 10.48 -14.05 34.42
C LEU A 322 10.34 -13.88 32.89
N ALA A 323 9.71 -12.79 32.44
CA ALA A 323 9.53 -12.44 31.03
C ALA A 323 9.59 -10.92 30.84
N THR A 324 10.00 -10.46 29.66
CA THR A 324 10.04 -9.05 29.27
C THR A 324 9.04 -8.76 28.15
N PHE A 325 8.34 -7.62 28.26
CA PHE A 325 7.55 -7.09 27.16
C PHE A 325 8.49 -6.53 26.09
N ASN A 326 8.48 -7.13 24.91
CA ASN A 326 9.38 -6.79 23.80
C ASN A 326 8.76 -5.79 22.81
N GLY A 327 7.45 -5.56 22.87
CA GLY A 327 6.73 -4.67 21.96
C GLY A 327 5.39 -5.24 21.54
N TRP A 328 4.85 -4.69 20.46
CA TRP A 328 3.59 -5.12 19.87
C TRP A 328 3.85 -5.83 18.54
N LEU A 329 3.03 -6.84 18.22
CA LEU A 329 2.99 -7.48 16.92
C LEU A 329 1.68 -7.12 16.22
N ILE A 330 1.72 -6.74 14.95
CA ILE A 330 0.53 -6.67 14.08
C ILE A 330 0.59 -7.88 13.14
N ASN A 331 -0.44 -8.73 13.18
CA ASN A 331 -0.50 -9.97 12.38
C ASN A 331 0.79 -10.83 12.49
N GLY A 332 1.36 -10.91 13.70
CA GLY A 332 2.58 -11.67 13.99
C GLY A 332 3.91 -11.02 13.57
N LYS A 333 3.90 -9.76 13.10
CA LYS A 333 5.12 -9.00 12.77
C LYS A 333 5.37 -7.87 13.78
N PRO A 334 6.62 -7.64 14.22
CA PRO A 334 6.94 -6.52 15.11
C PRO A 334 6.47 -5.17 14.56
N PHE A 335 5.82 -4.40 15.43
CA PHE A 335 5.33 -3.06 15.15
C PHE A 335 5.88 -2.08 16.20
N THR A 336 6.66 -1.12 15.73
CA THR A 336 7.44 -0.18 16.55
C THR A 336 6.79 1.20 16.70
N GLY A 337 5.53 1.36 16.27
CA GLY A 337 4.91 2.67 16.09
C GLY A 337 5.36 3.37 14.81
N GLY A 338 4.73 4.53 14.52
CA GLY A 338 5.00 5.38 13.36
C GLY A 338 3.74 6.01 12.77
N GLU A 339 3.89 6.64 11.60
CA GLU A 339 2.78 7.18 10.80
C GLU A 339 1.94 6.05 10.18
N TRP A 340 0.63 6.09 10.37
CA TRP A 340 -0.30 5.14 9.79
C TRP A 340 -0.46 5.35 8.29
N LYS A 341 -0.17 4.31 7.51
CA LYS A 341 -0.27 4.32 6.05
C LYS A 341 -1.42 3.44 5.59
N ASN A 342 -1.95 3.76 4.41
CA ASN A 342 -3.04 3.05 3.75
C ASN A 342 -2.67 1.62 3.26
N GLU A 343 -1.54 1.08 3.74
CA GLU A 343 -0.99 -0.23 3.40
C GLU A 343 -1.64 -1.36 4.21
N TYR A 344 -2.30 -1.02 5.32
CA TYR A 344 -3.14 -1.94 6.07
C TYR A 344 -4.57 -1.88 5.52
N THR A 345 -5.04 -3.00 4.97
CA THR A 345 -6.37 -3.13 4.36
C THR A 345 -7.50 -3.05 5.38
N ARG A 346 -8.73 -2.78 4.90
CA ARG A 346 -10.00 -2.63 5.65
C ARG A 346 -10.45 -3.87 6.45
N VAL A 347 -9.62 -4.37 7.35
CA VAL A 347 -9.92 -5.46 8.29
C VAL A 347 -9.50 -5.01 9.68
N ASP A 348 -10.22 -5.45 10.71
CA ASP A 348 -9.82 -5.18 12.08
C ASP A 348 -8.43 -5.79 12.35
N LEU A 349 -7.49 -4.97 12.80
CA LEU A 349 -6.10 -5.39 12.98
C LEU A 349 -5.88 -5.79 14.42
N ILE A 350 -5.55 -7.07 14.61
CA ILE A 350 -5.23 -7.59 15.94
C ILE A 350 -3.78 -7.26 16.24
N VAL A 351 -3.59 -6.48 17.30
CA VAL A 351 -2.29 -6.04 17.80
C VAL A 351 -2.01 -6.83 19.08
N THR A 352 -1.08 -7.78 19.05
CA THR A 352 -0.80 -8.68 20.18
C THR A 352 0.48 -8.30 20.91
N ALA A 353 0.48 -8.37 22.24
CA ALA A 353 1.69 -8.17 23.06
C ALA A 353 2.74 -9.25 22.73
N ASP A 354 3.99 -8.83 22.50
CA ASP A 354 5.15 -9.73 22.41
C ASP A 354 5.79 -9.87 23.78
N TRP A 355 5.63 -11.05 24.40
CA TRP A 355 6.31 -11.41 25.64
C TRP A 355 7.45 -12.37 25.33
N LYS A 356 8.67 -12.03 25.73
CA LYS A 356 9.82 -12.93 25.63
C LYS A 356 10.23 -13.44 27.02
N PRO A 357 10.34 -14.75 27.23
CA PRO A 357 10.93 -15.31 28.45
C PRO A 357 12.37 -14.82 28.70
N VAL A 358 12.72 -14.64 29.97
CA VAL A 358 14.11 -14.41 30.38
C VAL A 358 14.86 -15.73 30.35
N GLU A 359 15.83 -15.83 29.44
CA GLU A 359 16.73 -16.99 29.31
C GLU A 359 17.80 -16.97 30.42
N PHE A 360 18.14 -18.16 30.94
CA PHE A 360 19.20 -18.36 31.91
C PHE A 360 19.95 -19.69 31.70
N ASP A 361 21.08 -19.83 32.40
CA ASP A 361 21.97 -20.98 32.33
C ASP A 361 21.79 -21.88 33.56
N LEU A 362 21.07 -22.99 33.42
CA LEU A 362 20.97 -24.03 34.46
C LEU A 362 22.28 -24.83 34.52
N THR A 363 22.90 -24.91 35.70
CA THR A 363 24.16 -25.63 35.90
C THR A 363 23.94 -26.95 36.64
N LEU A 364 24.43 -28.04 36.04
CA LEU A 364 24.44 -29.40 36.58
C LEU A 364 25.90 -29.79 36.89
N GLN A 365 26.21 -30.28 38.08
CA GLN A 365 27.59 -30.57 38.51
C GLN A 365 27.71 -31.84 39.37
N ASP A 366 28.92 -32.39 39.45
CA ASP A 366 29.28 -33.49 40.35
C ASP A 366 29.62 -32.96 41.76
N ASP A 367 29.18 -33.64 42.82
CA ASP A 367 29.40 -33.22 44.23
C ASP A 367 30.87 -33.15 44.63
N ALA A 368 31.76 -33.83 43.90
CA ALA A 368 33.20 -33.76 44.07
C ALA A 368 33.94 -33.28 42.80
N ASN A 369 33.24 -32.62 41.86
CA ASN A 369 33.79 -32.05 40.62
C ASN A 369 34.61 -33.05 39.75
N ASN A 370 34.33 -34.35 39.83
CA ASN A 370 35.03 -35.38 39.05
C ASN A 370 34.59 -35.38 37.57
N VAL A 371 33.43 -34.80 37.28
CA VAL A 371 32.84 -34.65 35.94
C VAL A 371 32.72 -33.15 35.65
N ALA A 372 32.99 -32.75 34.40
CA ALA A 372 32.83 -31.36 33.97
C ALA A 372 31.35 -30.94 34.09
N PRO A 373 31.04 -29.74 34.65
CA PRO A 373 29.67 -29.26 34.73
C PRO A 373 29.00 -29.17 33.36
N ILE A 374 27.70 -29.47 33.32
CA ILE A 374 26.85 -29.33 32.14
C ILE A 374 26.00 -28.08 32.33
N THR A 375 26.03 -27.17 31.35
CA THR A 375 25.18 -25.98 31.32
C THR A 375 24.07 -26.16 30.29
N ILE A 376 22.82 -25.94 30.69
CA ILE A 376 21.64 -25.99 29.83
C ILE A 376 21.03 -24.59 29.75
N LYS A 377 20.89 -24.05 28.54
CA LYS A 377 20.11 -22.83 28.30
C LYS A 377 18.63 -23.15 28.34
N THR A 378 17.89 -22.42 29.15
CA THR A 378 16.44 -22.60 29.35
C THR A 378 15.80 -21.26 29.75
N ASN A 379 14.48 -21.25 29.87
CA ASN A 379 13.75 -20.22 30.61
C ASN A 379 12.73 -20.85 31.59
N TYR A 380 11.96 -20.01 32.27
CA TYR A 380 11.02 -20.40 33.32
C TYR A 380 9.73 -21.10 32.83
N PHE A 381 9.46 -21.13 31.53
CA PHE A 381 8.26 -21.73 30.94
C PHE A 381 8.57 -22.98 30.10
N GLU A 382 9.85 -23.34 29.98
CA GLU A 382 10.32 -24.49 29.22
C GLU A 382 10.48 -25.73 30.10
N LYS A 383 10.08 -26.88 29.56
CA LYS A 383 10.32 -28.18 30.17
C LYS A 383 11.75 -28.64 29.87
N VAL A 384 12.59 -28.69 30.90
CA VAL A 384 13.99 -29.06 30.79
C VAL A 384 14.17 -30.57 30.97
N ALA A 385 14.72 -31.24 29.97
CA ALA A 385 15.18 -32.62 30.09
C ALA A 385 16.59 -32.66 30.70
N LEU A 386 16.75 -33.36 31.82
CA LEU A 386 18.03 -33.53 32.51
C LEU A 386 18.81 -34.72 31.94
N PRO A 387 20.07 -34.55 31.52
CA PRO A 387 20.94 -35.67 31.18
C PRO A 387 21.33 -36.47 32.44
N ALA A 388 21.58 -37.76 32.28
CA ALA A 388 22.22 -38.56 33.33
C ALA A 388 23.73 -38.25 33.41
N SER A 389 24.28 -38.11 34.62
CA SER A 389 25.73 -37.91 34.82
C SER A 389 26.45 -39.26 34.88
N ALA A 390 27.13 -39.67 33.81
CA ALA A 390 27.78 -40.97 33.76
C ALA A 390 29.15 -40.98 34.47
N ARG A 391 29.36 -41.97 35.35
CA ARG A 391 30.65 -42.26 36.00
C ARG A 391 30.98 -43.75 35.87
N ASN A 392 32.26 -44.10 35.73
CA ASN A 392 32.66 -45.49 35.47
C ASN A 392 32.33 -46.43 36.64
N ASP A 393 32.64 -46.02 37.87
CA ASP A 393 32.60 -46.87 39.07
C ASP A 393 31.30 -46.73 39.88
N TYR A 394 30.39 -45.85 39.43
CA TYR A 394 29.15 -45.50 40.12
C TYR A 394 27.96 -45.52 39.16
N ASP A 395 26.78 -45.87 39.67
CA ASP A 395 25.51 -45.70 38.98
C ASP A 395 24.89 -44.35 39.36
N PHE A 396 24.46 -43.59 38.35
CA PHE A 396 23.73 -42.34 38.54
C PHE A 396 22.31 -42.62 39.01
N LEU A 397 21.88 -41.93 40.06
CA LEU A 397 20.55 -42.09 40.63
C LEU A 397 19.61 -40.95 40.21
N TRP A 398 20.04 -39.70 40.46
CA TRP A 398 19.25 -38.49 40.22
C TRP A 398 20.09 -37.23 40.46
N TRP A 399 19.52 -36.08 40.10
CA TRP A 399 19.98 -34.76 40.51
C TRP A 399 19.33 -34.34 41.83
N LYS A 400 19.98 -33.47 42.60
CA LYS A 400 19.40 -32.77 43.76
C LYS A 400 19.78 -31.28 43.76
N ASP A 401 18.95 -30.42 44.35
CA ASP A 401 19.34 -29.04 44.64
C ASP A 401 20.04 -28.90 46.01
N ALA A 402 20.30 -27.65 46.42
CA ALA A 402 20.95 -27.33 47.69
C ALA A 402 20.07 -27.63 48.93
N ASP A 403 18.75 -27.61 48.78
CA ASP A 403 17.79 -27.93 49.85
C ASP A 403 17.52 -29.45 49.94
N GLY A 404 18.05 -30.23 48.99
CA GLY A 404 17.98 -31.68 48.95
C GLY A 404 16.77 -32.23 48.19
N MET A 405 16.02 -31.40 47.47
CA MET A 405 14.93 -31.83 46.60
C MET A 405 15.48 -32.63 45.42
N ILE A 406 14.78 -33.68 45.00
CA ILE A 406 15.27 -34.68 44.04
C ILE A 406 14.61 -34.52 42.66
N TYR A 407 15.43 -34.53 41.61
CA TYR A 407 15.02 -34.38 40.21
C TYR A 407 15.57 -35.53 39.35
N LYS A 408 14.70 -36.28 38.67
CA LYS A 408 15.08 -37.54 37.99
C LYS A 408 15.21 -37.46 36.47
N GLU A 409 14.31 -36.73 35.82
CA GLU A 409 14.18 -36.76 34.35
C GLU A 409 13.90 -35.38 33.76
N ASN A 410 12.72 -34.81 34.06
CA ASN A 410 12.31 -33.52 33.53
C ASN A 410 12.00 -32.54 34.67
N ILE A 411 12.26 -31.26 34.45
CA ILE A 411 11.85 -30.16 35.35
C ILE A 411 10.97 -29.18 34.56
N GLU A 412 9.89 -28.73 35.18
CA GLU A 412 8.95 -27.75 34.60
C GLU A 412 9.02 -26.38 35.30
N TRP A 413 9.65 -26.31 36.48
CA TRP A 413 9.86 -25.08 37.25
C TRP A 413 11.22 -25.15 37.97
N ILE A 414 12.16 -24.27 37.61
CA ILE A 414 13.46 -24.15 38.26
C ILE A 414 13.91 -22.68 38.29
N ASP A 415 14.48 -22.26 39.42
CA ASP A 415 15.08 -20.93 39.55
C ASP A 415 16.39 -20.84 38.77
N LYS A 416 16.68 -19.68 38.18
CA LYS A 416 17.94 -19.39 37.48
C LYS A 416 19.21 -19.61 38.32
N ASP A 417 19.09 -19.44 39.64
CA ASP A 417 20.22 -19.56 40.57
C ASP A 417 20.37 -21.00 41.12
N THR A 418 19.54 -21.94 40.68
CA THR A 418 19.60 -23.33 41.15
C THR A 418 20.76 -24.07 40.49
N VAL A 419 21.65 -24.59 41.32
CA VAL A 419 22.71 -25.52 40.92
C VAL A 419 22.28 -26.93 41.31
N LEU A 420 22.16 -27.82 40.33
CA LEU A 420 21.83 -29.21 40.57
C LEU A 420 23.10 -30.04 40.69
N THR A 421 23.17 -30.83 41.76
CA THR A 421 24.29 -31.71 42.06
C THR A 421 23.88 -33.16 41.82
N ALA A 422 24.74 -33.95 41.17
CA ALA A 422 24.47 -35.36 40.93
C ALA A 422 24.40 -36.17 42.25
N VAL A 423 23.78 -37.34 42.19
CA VAL A 423 23.73 -38.32 43.29
C VAL A 423 23.96 -39.71 42.71
N TYR A 424 24.80 -40.49 43.38
CA TYR A 424 25.31 -41.76 42.90
C TYR A 424 25.19 -42.90 43.92
N ALA A 425 25.21 -44.13 43.43
CA ALA A 425 25.50 -45.33 44.22
C ALA A 425 26.77 -46.02 43.71
N GLU A 426 27.55 -46.65 44.58
CA GLU A 426 28.68 -47.49 44.17
C GLU A 426 28.20 -48.70 43.36
N LYS A 427 28.87 -49.02 42.25
CA LYS A 427 28.58 -50.24 41.51
C LYS A 427 29.03 -51.45 42.31
N THR A 428 28.08 -52.22 42.83
CA THR A 428 28.39 -53.50 43.47
C THR A 428 29.03 -54.47 42.47
N GLU A 429 30.33 -54.74 42.64
CA GLU A 429 30.98 -55.84 41.93
C GLU A 429 30.27 -57.15 42.25
N THR A 430 29.65 -57.78 41.25
CA THR A 430 29.19 -59.16 41.37
C THR A 430 30.39 -60.10 41.31
N VAL A 431 31.11 -60.18 42.44
CA VAL A 431 32.15 -61.18 42.66
C VAL A 431 31.51 -62.57 42.52
N LYS A 432 31.77 -63.25 41.40
CA LYS A 432 31.38 -64.64 41.16
C LYS A 432 32.21 -65.61 41.99
N ASN A 433 32.08 -65.54 43.32
CA ASN A 433 32.63 -66.55 44.21
C ASN A 433 31.67 -67.74 44.31
N GLY A 434 32.00 -68.79 43.55
CA GLY A 434 31.42 -70.12 43.74
C GLY A 434 31.64 -70.64 45.17
N HIS A 435 30.70 -71.47 45.64
CA HIS A 435 30.60 -71.91 47.03
C HIS A 435 31.85 -72.55 47.64
N GLY A 436 32.08 -72.27 48.93
CA GLY A 436 33.11 -72.90 49.75
C GLY A 436 32.82 -73.09 51.25
N LYS A 437 31.61 -72.83 51.77
CA LYS A 437 31.20 -72.90 53.22
C LYS A 437 32.03 -71.97 54.16
N THR A 438 31.49 -71.30 55.17
CA THR A 438 30.66 -71.78 56.30
C THR A 438 29.90 -70.63 56.99
N GLY A 439 28.91 -70.97 57.83
CA GLY A 439 28.41 -70.09 58.90
C GLY A 439 27.32 -69.11 58.45
N GLY A 440 26.18 -69.12 59.14
CA GLY A 440 25.08 -68.19 58.86
C GLY A 440 24.82 -67.25 60.02
N SER A 441 24.12 -66.15 59.73
CA SER A 441 23.31 -65.42 60.70
C SER A 441 22.25 -64.56 60.00
N THR A 442 21.01 -64.74 60.43
CA THR A 442 19.90 -63.76 60.53
C THR A 442 19.87 -62.51 59.64
N GLN A 443 18.74 -62.35 58.94
CA GLN A 443 18.26 -61.05 58.44
C GLN A 443 18.10 -60.02 59.56
N THR A 444 18.34 -58.76 59.24
CA THR A 444 17.59 -57.61 59.79
C THR A 444 17.31 -56.65 58.66
N GLU A 445 16.03 -56.45 58.35
CA GLU A 445 15.56 -55.38 57.45
C GLU A 445 15.82 -54.00 58.08
N MET A 446 15.97 -52.97 57.24
CA MET A 446 15.76 -51.59 57.68
C MET A 446 14.91 -50.86 56.64
N ASN A 447 13.86 -50.20 57.12
CA ASN A 447 12.70 -49.81 56.32
C ASN A 447 13.00 -48.74 55.26
N VAL A 448 12.48 -48.96 54.05
CA VAL A 448 12.27 -47.91 53.05
C VAL A 448 10.91 -47.25 53.33
N PRO A 449 10.82 -45.92 53.52
CA PRO A 449 9.54 -45.23 53.54
C PRO A 449 8.96 -45.19 52.11
N SER A 450 7.81 -45.82 51.90
CA SER A 450 7.08 -45.68 50.65
C SER A 450 6.40 -44.30 50.59
N TYR A 451 6.77 -43.46 49.63
CA TYR A 451 5.99 -42.29 49.24
C TYR A 451 5.57 -42.41 47.78
N SER A 452 4.28 -42.24 47.53
CA SER A 452 3.64 -42.43 46.24
C SER A 452 3.15 -41.10 45.68
N GLY A 453 3.61 -40.75 44.48
CA GLY A 453 2.88 -39.89 43.55
C GLY A 453 2.94 -38.37 43.79
N GLU A 454 2.96 -37.66 42.66
CA GLU A 454 2.50 -36.28 42.44
C GLU A 454 3.26 -35.14 43.15
N ASN A 455 3.92 -34.31 42.34
CA ASN A 455 4.38 -32.99 42.73
C ASN A 455 3.17 -32.04 42.81
N GLU A 456 2.45 -32.06 43.93
CA GLU A 456 1.46 -31.02 44.24
C GLU A 456 2.13 -29.65 44.46
N LYS A 457 1.34 -28.62 44.16
CA LYS A 457 1.69 -27.19 44.27
C LYS A 457 1.87 -26.80 45.75
N PRO A 458 2.90 -26.00 46.13
CA PRO A 458 3.05 -25.54 47.51
C PRO A 458 2.01 -24.45 47.86
N ASP A 459 0.93 -24.87 48.51
CA ASP A 459 -0.06 -23.99 49.13
C ASP A 459 0.54 -23.33 50.39
N ASN A 460 1.06 -22.11 50.25
CA ASN A 460 1.64 -21.36 51.37
C ASN A 460 0.57 -20.72 52.25
N ALA A 461 0.00 -21.54 53.15
CA ALA A 461 -0.91 -21.08 54.19
C ALA A 461 -0.24 -21.06 55.57
N LYS A 462 0.02 -19.85 56.11
CA LYS A 462 -0.28 -19.46 57.50
C LYS A 462 0.10 -18.01 57.79
N ASN A 463 -0.91 -17.18 58.03
CA ASN A 463 -0.90 -16.36 59.23
C ASN A 463 -2.30 -16.32 59.87
N THR A 464 -2.30 -16.32 61.20
CA THR A 464 -3.40 -16.80 62.06
C THR A 464 -4.37 -15.68 62.45
N THR A 465 -5.66 -15.99 62.71
CA THR A 465 -6.41 -15.69 63.98
C THR A 465 -7.95 -15.58 63.86
N VAL A 466 -8.66 -16.56 64.46
CA VAL A 466 -9.90 -16.50 65.31
C VAL A 466 -11.07 -15.57 64.89
N ILE A 467 -12.19 -16.08 64.30
CA ILE A 467 -13.47 -16.57 64.89
C ILE A 467 -14.26 -15.56 65.78
N ILE A 468 -15.49 -15.15 65.37
CA ILE A 468 -16.82 -15.31 66.05
C ILE A 468 -17.93 -14.50 65.31
N ALA A 469 -19.17 -14.95 65.43
CA ALA A 469 -20.34 -14.82 64.55
C ALA A 469 -21.27 -13.57 64.66
N LEU A 470 -22.10 -13.40 63.60
CA LEU A 470 -23.52 -12.94 63.55
C LEU A 470 -23.97 -11.51 63.93
N ALA A 471 -24.46 -10.74 62.93
CA ALA A 471 -25.71 -9.92 62.91
C ALA A 471 -25.91 -9.29 61.49
N VAL A 472 -26.96 -9.57 60.69
CA VAL A 472 -28.36 -9.07 60.68
C VAL A 472 -28.61 -7.75 59.88
N VAL A 473 -29.08 -7.90 58.62
CA VAL A 473 -30.19 -7.21 57.90
C VAL A 473 -30.17 -5.68 57.56
N ALA A 474 -30.69 -5.37 56.34
CA ALA A 474 -31.26 -4.10 55.81
C ALA A 474 -30.31 -3.00 55.25
N LEU A 475 -30.61 -2.25 54.16
CA LEU A 475 -31.73 -2.29 53.17
C LEU A 475 -31.34 -1.53 51.85
N VAL A 476 -31.82 -2.02 50.68
CA VAL A 476 -32.33 -1.27 49.48
C VAL A 476 -31.47 -0.16 48.83
N ALA A 477 -31.27 -0.08 47.51
CA ALA A 477 -32.04 -0.57 46.34
C ALA A 477 -31.11 -1.14 45.23
N THR A 478 -31.53 -1.54 44.03
CA THR A 478 -32.84 -1.45 43.35
C THR A 478 -33.17 -2.76 42.58
N GLY A 479 -33.98 -2.70 41.53
CA GLY A 479 -34.40 -3.86 40.71
C GLY A 479 -33.45 -4.19 39.55
N GLY A 480 -33.56 -5.39 38.96
CA GLY A 480 -34.48 -6.48 39.32
C GLY A 480 -34.34 -7.67 38.35
N PHE A 481 -34.92 -8.83 38.71
CA PHE A 481 -35.09 -10.07 37.91
C PHE A 481 -33.84 -10.61 37.16
N GLY A 482 -33.37 -11.85 37.34
CA GLY A 482 -33.87 -12.96 38.14
C GLY A 482 -33.47 -14.30 37.52
N ALA A 483 -32.39 -14.92 38.00
CA ALA A 483 -31.98 -16.28 37.61
C ALA A 483 -31.20 -16.96 38.76
N TYR A 484 -31.78 -18.00 39.36
CA TYR A 484 -31.10 -18.81 40.39
C TYR A 484 -30.48 -20.05 39.76
N PHE A 485 -29.15 -20.08 39.64
CA PHE A 485 -28.43 -21.32 39.36
C PHE A 485 -28.19 -22.10 40.65
N ILE A 486 -28.89 -23.23 40.83
CA ILE A 486 -28.64 -24.18 41.90
C ILE A 486 -27.48 -25.09 41.49
N ILE A 487 -26.24 -24.71 41.83
CA ILE A 487 -25.08 -25.60 41.67
C ILE A 487 -24.93 -26.44 42.94
N ARG A 488 -25.35 -27.72 42.86
CA ARG A 488 -25.05 -28.73 43.88
C ARG A 488 -23.75 -29.44 43.52
N TYR A 489 -22.63 -29.10 44.16
CA TYR A 489 -21.42 -29.93 44.08
C TYR A 489 -21.45 -31.03 45.16
N LYS A 490 -21.43 -32.28 44.69
CA LYS A 490 -21.25 -33.46 45.54
C LYS A 490 -19.75 -33.77 45.60
N LYS A 491 -19.16 -33.69 46.79
CA LYS A 491 -17.75 -34.04 47.01
C LYS A 491 -17.55 -35.56 46.86
N ASN A 492 -17.14 -36.01 45.67
CA ASN A 492 -16.54 -37.33 45.52
C ASN A 492 -15.06 -37.22 45.90
N LYS A 493 -14.59 -38.14 46.74
CA LYS A 493 -13.15 -38.44 46.87
C LYS A 493 -12.79 -39.41 45.74
N ASN A 494 -11.85 -39.00 44.90
CA ASN A 494 -10.62 -39.71 44.60
C ASN A 494 -9.63 -38.63 44.21
#